data_AF-A0A439CMA9-F1
#
_entry.id   AF-A0A439CMA9-F1
#
_cell.length_a   1.000
_cell.length_b   1.000
_cell.length_c   1.000
_cell.angle_alpha   90.00
_cell.angle_beta   90.00
_cell.angle_gamma   90.00
#
_symmetry.space_group_name_H-M   'P 1'
#
loop_
_entity.id
_entity.type
_entity.pdbx_description
1 polymer ?
#
loop_
_entity_poly.entity_id
_entity_poly.type
_entity_poly.pdbx_seq_one_letter_code
_entity_poly.pdbx_strand_id
1 'polypeptide(L)'
;MPFSALPPEIVYQIILHAVKARGIKRAGRLRYISKSWDAVVLDAIFASRVLDVIFASRVLDEHKRRCCSYLPRYFAQRVMGRPRTLSRPLRIIRQVAARIVNYRNGGRDDGDGYEALRDCVFDLCRSCHTSIGHRNRPPGDDWFVDAESSMLPIDEHDKQFRQALLAAAAWTNEVALVREILPFFRDSLHLIGPNGDDRLEFQPVFGYPISLAAYRGNNEIMSLLLEAVTADGRRDIEPLGDALKNAIRGNQLSTVELILGPQRKPLLGYMMNLVDGIRGTADIDIFKRLVPFAREYPTVTPRLRSRPDYWRVRTLPAMVCSAASDGNLAILKYLVEEEGGEPTERWYKTHKDQGPVMSAATDGRIEALVYLLDRGMLVRPVTPRFAARSRNPDVMRVVIEGGVQQNSNLEFGPALVTATERENEEVVRLLLRCEHVRIDDESKTRARRRAEELGLESMAEMLVC
;
A
#
# COMPACT_ATOMS: atom_id res chain seq x y z
N MET A 1 -3.85 10.82 40.16
CA MET A 1 -4.87 11.59 39.44
C MET A 1 -5.23 10.85 38.16
N PRO A 2 -6.51 10.79 37.78
CA PRO A 2 -6.88 10.25 36.47
C PRO A 2 -6.35 11.14 35.36
N PHE A 3 -5.95 10.54 34.23
CA PHE A 3 -5.40 11.27 33.07
C PHE A 3 -6.38 12.31 32.50
N SER A 4 -7.68 12.11 32.71
CA SER A 4 -8.76 13.02 32.35
C SER A 4 -8.80 14.31 33.19
N ALA A 5 -8.09 14.37 34.32
CA ALA A 5 -8.01 15.57 35.16
C ALA A 5 -6.87 16.51 34.74
N LEU A 6 -6.03 16.11 33.78
CA LEU A 6 -4.95 16.95 33.27
C LEU A 6 -5.46 17.89 32.16
N PRO A 7 -4.95 19.13 32.08
CA PRO A 7 -5.23 20.01 30.96
C PRO A 7 -4.82 19.38 29.62
N PRO A 8 -5.59 19.58 28.53
CA PRO A 8 -5.29 19.01 27.20
C PRO A 8 -3.86 19.30 26.71
N GLU A 9 -3.32 20.47 27.04
CA GLU A 9 -1.97 20.90 26.66
C GLU A 9 -0.91 20.03 27.34
N ILE A 10 -1.10 19.70 28.62
CA ILE A 10 -0.20 18.83 29.38
C ILE A 10 -0.28 17.40 28.84
N VAL A 11 -1.49 16.92 28.57
CA VAL A 11 -1.71 15.61 27.93
C VAL A 11 -0.97 15.54 26.59
N TYR A 12 -1.11 16.56 25.76
CA TYR A 12 -0.42 16.64 24.47
C TYR A 12 1.11 16.62 24.63
N GLN A 13 1.67 17.38 25.57
CA GLN A 13 3.12 17.39 25.84
C GLN A 13 3.61 16.02 26.30
N ILE A 14 2.88 15.35 27.20
CA ILE A 14 3.22 13.99 27.64
C ILE A 14 3.25 13.02 26.45
N ILE A 15 2.22 13.08 25.59
CA ILE A 15 2.14 12.22 24.40
C ILE A 15 3.28 12.55 23.43
N LEU A 16 3.57 13.82 23.18
CA LEU A 16 4.68 14.26 22.32
C LEU A 16 6.03 13.74 22.82
N HIS A 17 6.30 13.84 24.12
CA HIS A 17 7.50 13.29 24.73
C HIS A 17 7.54 11.76 24.65
N ALA A 18 6.40 11.09 24.88
CA ALA A 18 6.30 9.65 24.77
C ALA A 18 6.58 9.16 23.33
N VAL A 19 6.05 9.85 22.32
CA VAL A 19 6.32 9.59 20.90
C VAL A 19 7.82 9.71 20.61
N LYS A 20 8.46 10.81 21.05
CA LYS A 20 9.90 11.04 20.84
C LYS A 20 10.76 9.98 21.53
N ALA A 21 10.43 9.62 22.76
CA ALA A 21 11.22 8.67 23.55
C ALA A 21 11.01 7.21 23.13
N ARG A 22 9.81 6.85 22.66
CA ARG A 22 9.41 5.45 22.42
C ARG A 22 9.26 5.09 20.94
N GLY A 23 9.33 6.08 20.05
CA GLY A 23 9.22 5.91 18.60
C GLY A 23 7.81 5.56 18.11
N ILE A 24 7.67 5.49 16.78
CA ILE A 24 6.37 5.37 16.12
C ILE A 24 5.65 4.03 16.40
N LYS A 25 6.40 2.93 16.61
CA LYS A 25 5.80 1.61 16.89
C LYS A 25 4.94 1.65 18.16
N ARG A 26 5.47 2.23 19.23
CA ARG A 26 4.80 2.33 20.53
C ARG A 26 3.76 3.45 20.53
N ALA A 27 4.06 4.59 19.91
CA ALA A 27 3.09 5.68 19.71
C ALA A 27 1.83 5.19 18.97
N GLY A 28 2.01 4.41 17.90
CA GLY A 28 0.90 3.85 17.12
C GLY A 28 -0.06 2.98 17.93
N ARG A 29 0.34 2.46 19.10
CA ARG A 29 -0.55 1.71 19.99
C ARG A 29 -1.42 2.59 20.88
N LEU A 30 -0.90 3.76 21.29
CA LEU A 30 -1.67 4.73 22.08
C LEU A 30 -2.92 5.21 21.33
N ARG A 31 -2.91 5.09 19.99
CA ARG A 31 -4.05 5.37 19.11
C ARG A 31 -5.28 4.48 19.37
N TYR A 32 -5.10 3.28 19.95
CA TYR A 32 -6.19 2.34 20.18
C TYR A 32 -6.92 2.55 21.52
N ILE A 33 -6.48 3.49 22.36
CA ILE A 33 -7.11 3.77 23.66
C ILE A 33 -8.53 4.36 23.45
N SER A 34 -8.65 5.35 22.57
CA SER A 34 -9.94 5.94 22.18
C SER A 34 -9.80 6.74 20.89
N LYS A 35 -10.93 7.13 20.27
CA LYS A 35 -10.92 8.02 19.08
C LYS A 35 -10.30 9.39 19.37
N SER A 36 -10.50 9.94 20.57
CA SER A 36 -9.89 11.22 20.96
C SER A 36 -8.38 11.08 21.11
N TRP A 37 -7.90 9.97 21.68
CA TRP A 37 -6.47 9.66 21.76
C TRP A 37 -5.85 9.44 20.38
N ASP A 38 -6.55 8.79 19.46
CA ASP A 38 -6.09 8.59 18.09
C ASP A 38 -5.67 9.92 17.43
N ALA A 39 -6.53 10.93 17.48
CA ALA A 39 -6.26 12.25 16.92
C ALA A 39 -5.05 12.93 17.59
N VAL A 40 -5.03 13.01 18.93
CA VAL A 40 -3.96 13.68 19.68
C VAL A 40 -2.61 12.99 19.47
N VAL A 41 -2.60 11.65 19.41
CA VAL A 41 -1.38 10.87 19.15
C VAL A 41 -0.88 11.07 17.73
N LEU A 42 -1.78 11.11 16.73
CA LEU A 42 -1.39 11.44 15.35
C LEU A 42 -0.76 12.82 15.26
N ASP A 43 -1.38 13.83 15.86
CA ASP A 43 -0.86 15.19 15.87
C ASP A 43 0.51 15.27 16.56
N ALA A 44 0.68 14.53 17.66
CA ALA A 44 1.97 14.42 18.34
C ALA A 44 3.03 13.69 17.50
N ILE A 45 2.66 12.63 16.76
CA ILE A 45 3.54 11.94 15.80
C ILE A 45 4.05 12.93 14.75
N PHE A 46 3.15 13.71 14.16
CA PHE A 46 3.53 14.66 13.13
C PHE A 46 4.36 15.82 13.67
N ALA A 47 3.95 16.41 14.79
CA ALA A 47 4.71 17.49 15.45
C ALA A 47 6.08 17.05 15.95
N SER A 48 6.24 15.77 16.32
CA SER A 48 7.52 15.23 16.78
C SER A 48 8.58 15.11 15.69
N ARG A 49 8.17 15.15 14.41
CA ARG A 49 9.02 14.88 13.24
C ARG A 49 9.76 13.54 13.30
N VAL A 50 9.27 12.57 14.06
CA VAL A 50 9.83 11.21 14.12
C VAL A 50 9.83 10.52 12.74
N LEU A 51 8.89 10.92 11.86
CA LEU A 51 8.82 10.45 10.47
C LEU A 51 10.02 10.92 9.64
N ASP A 52 10.57 12.11 9.89
CA ASP A 52 11.75 12.62 9.16
C ASP A 52 12.94 11.69 9.39
N VAL A 53 13.17 11.28 10.64
CA VAL A 53 14.25 10.34 11.01
C VAL A 53 14.03 8.95 10.41
N ILE A 54 12.79 8.47 10.40
CA ILE A 54 12.44 7.15 9.84
C ILE A 54 12.72 7.13 8.33
N PHE A 55 12.33 8.19 7.62
CA PHE A 55 12.44 8.23 6.17
C PHE A 55 13.79 8.77 5.66
N ALA A 56 14.64 9.35 6.51
CA ALA A 56 16.01 9.77 6.17
C ALA A 56 16.95 8.62 5.77
N SER A 57 16.57 7.36 6.01
CA SER A 57 17.34 6.20 5.55
C SER A 57 16.79 5.69 4.21
N ARG A 58 17.68 5.43 3.23
CA ARG A 58 17.31 4.98 1.89
C ARG A 58 16.80 3.55 1.80
N VAL A 59 17.01 2.74 2.84
CA VAL A 59 16.59 1.32 2.83
C VAL A 59 15.13 1.21 3.25
N LEU A 60 14.24 0.84 2.33
CA LEU A 60 12.84 0.50 2.65
C LEU A 60 12.77 -0.82 3.43
N ASP A 61 12.54 -0.76 4.74
CA ASP A 61 12.18 -1.92 5.54
C ASP A 61 10.64 -2.06 5.70
N GLU A 62 10.21 -3.18 6.30
CA GLU A 62 8.79 -3.43 6.59
C GLU A 62 8.17 -2.35 7.50
N HIS A 63 8.99 -1.74 8.37
CA HIS A 63 8.54 -0.70 9.29
C HIS A 63 8.20 0.60 8.54
N LYS A 64 9.03 1.02 7.58
CA LYS A 64 8.76 2.18 6.72
C LYS A 64 7.52 2.00 5.87
N ARG A 65 7.34 0.81 5.28
CA ARG A 65 6.13 0.50 4.49
C ARG A 65 4.84 0.71 5.28
N ARG A 66 4.83 0.31 6.56
CA ARG A 66 3.70 0.54 7.46
C ARG A 66 3.50 2.03 7.76
N CYS A 67 4.59 2.78 7.85
CA CYS A 67 4.55 4.22 8.11
C CYS A 67 4.13 5.07 6.89
N CYS A 68 4.19 4.53 5.67
CA CYS A 68 3.80 5.27 4.47
C CYS A 68 2.33 5.73 4.49
N SER A 69 1.45 5.01 5.21
CA SER A 69 0.05 5.41 5.42
C SER A 69 -0.12 6.76 6.12
N TYR A 70 0.89 7.22 6.86
CA TYR A 70 0.89 8.52 7.53
C TYR A 70 1.31 9.67 6.61
N LEU A 71 2.04 9.39 5.53
CA LEU A 71 2.68 10.42 4.70
C LEU A 71 1.69 11.44 4.13
N PRO A 72 0.50 11.06 3.60
CA PRO A 72 -0.44 12.05 3.08
C PRO A 72 -0.85 13.10 4.12
N ARG A 73 -1.18 12.65 5.34
CA ARG A 73 -1.57 13.55 6.45
C ARG A 73 -0.40 14.37 6.93
N TYR A 74 0.77 13.73 7.06
CA TYR A 74 1.99 14.37 7.52
C TYR A 74 2.43 15.49 6.56
N PHE A 75 2.48 15.20 5.25
CA PHE A 75 2.81 16.20 4.24
C PHE A 75 1.78 17.31 4.16
N ALA A 76 0.48 17.00 4.25
CA ALA A 76 -0.54 18.03 4.27
C ALA A 76 -0.34 19.00 5.46
N GLN A 77 -0.08 18.48 6.67
CA GLN A 77 0.21 19.33 7.82
C GLN A 77 1.49 20.15 7.64
N ARG A 78 2.55 19.54 7.09
CA ARG A 78 3.80 20.25 6.77
C ARG A 78 3.54 21.42 5.81
N VAL A 79 2.89 21.14 4.68
CA VAL A 79 2.54 22.11 3.62
C VAL A 79 1.69 23.26 4.15
N MET A 80 0.74 22.97 5.05
CA MET A 80 -0.12 23.98 5.68
C MET A 80 0.56 24.78 6.79
N GLY A 81 1.72 24.32 7.28
CA GLY A 81 2.55 25.01 8.27
C GLY A 81 3.29 26.24 7.73
N ARG A 82 4.49 26.51 8.26
CA ARG A 82 5.27 27.72 7.93
C ARG A 82 5.87 27.61 6.51
N PRO A 83 5.48 28.48 5.55
CA PRO A 83 5.93 28.35 4.14
C PRO A 83 7.45 28.48 3.94
N ARG A 84 8.12 29.26 4.80
CA ARG A 84 9.56 29.59 4.65
C ARG A 84 10.49 28.41 4.91
N THR A 85 10.03 27.39 5.62
CA THR A 85 10.84 26.21 5.97
C THR A 85 10.51 24.99 5.10
N LEU A 86 9.57 25.13 4.15
CA LEU A 86 9.16 24.02 3.29
C LEU A 86 10.28 23.63 2.33
N SER A 87 10.55 22.34 2.26
CA SER A 87 11.34 21.77 1.17
C SER A 87 10.70 22.06 -0.19
N ARG A 88 11.51 22.00 -1.24
CA ARG A 88 11.08 22.32 -2.60
C ARG A 88 9.85 21.49 -3.05
N PRO A 89 9.79 20.15 -2.85
CA PRO A 89 8.60 19.38 -3.19
C PRO A 89 7.33 19.86 -2.47
N LEU A 90 7.42 20.14 -1.17
CA LEU A 90 6.27 20.62 -0.39
C LEU A 90 5.83 22.02 -0.82
N ARG A 91 6.75 22.89 -1.24
CA ARG A 91 6.41 24.19 -1.84
C ARG A 91 5.66 24.02 -3.15
N ILE A 92 6.10 23.11 -4.02
CA ILE A 92 5.42 22.79 -5.28
C ILE A 92 4.00 22.31 -4.99
N ILE A 93 3.81 21.40 -4.02
CA ILE A 93 2.45 20.95 -3.62
C ILE A 93 1.58 22.15 -3.23
N ARG A 94 2.09 23.05 -2.38
CA ARG A 94 1.35 24.23 -1.93
C ARG A 94 0.93 25.13 -3.08
N GLN A 95 1.84 25.42 -4.01
CA GLN A 95 1.58 26.31 -5.14
C GLN A 95 0.65 25.68 -6.17
N VAL A 96 0.81 24.37 -6.44
CA VAL A 96 -0.09 23.63 -7.32
C VAL A 96 -1.51 23.62 -6.74
N ALA A 97 -1.65 23.36 -5.44
CA ALA A 97 -2.93 23.42 -4.75
C ALA A 97 -3.57 24.81 -4.86
N ALA A 98 -2.77 25.87 -4.61
CA ALA A 98 -3.25 27.24 -4.75
C ALA A 98 -3.68 27.56 -6.19
N ARG A 99 -2.94 27.11 -7.20
CA ARG A 99 -3.27 27.31 -8.62
C ARG A 99 -4.56 26.60 -9.01
N ILE A 100 -4.81 25.39 -8.49
CA ILE A 100 -6.05 24.63 -8.72
C ILE A 100 -7.24 25.29 -8.02
N VAL A 101 -7.09 25.71 -6.76
CA VAL A 101 -8.17 26.40 -6.03
C VAL A 101 -8.52 27.73 -6.69
N ASN A 102 -7.51 28.51 -7.09
CA ASN A 102 -7.73 29.77 -7.79
C ASN A 102 -8.42 29.56 -9.15
N TYR A 103 -8.10 28.47 -9.84
CA TYR A 103 -8.78 28.05 -11.07
C TYR A 103 -10.25 27.71 -10.83
N ARG A 104 -10.55 26.92 -9.80
CA ARG A 104 -11.93 26.54 -9.42
C ARG A 104 -12.80 27.73 -9.04
N ASN A 105 -12.23 28.70 -8.33
CA ASN A 105 -12.95 29.87 -7.86
C ASN A 105 -13.07 30.97 -8.94
N GLY A 106 -12.48 30.76 -10.13
CA GLY A 106 -12.47 31.76 -11.20
C GLY A 106 -11.81 33.08 -10.80
N GLY A 107 -10.85 33.03 -9.88
CA GLY A 107 -10.17 34.21 -9.32
C GLY A 107 -10.98 35.03 -8.31
N ARG A 108 -12.15 34.55 -7.85
CA ARG A 108 -12.93 35.22 -6.80
C ARG A 108 -12.39 34.84 -5.42
N ASP A 109 -12.17 35.84 -4.57
CA ASP A 109 -11.82 35.64 -3.16
C ASP A 109 -13.11 35.62 -2.34
N ASP A 110 -13.61 34.41 -2.10
CA ASP A 110 -14.88 34.12 -1.42
C ASP A 110 -14.71 33.91 0.10
N GLY A 111 -13.51 34.16 0.66
CA GLY A 111 -13.23 33.99 2.09
C GLY A 111 -13.04 32.52 2.54
N ASP A 112 -13.43 31.54 1.71
CA ASP A 112 -13.26 30.10 1.95
C ASP A 112 -11.92 29.55 1.41
N GLY A 113 -11.06 30.43 0.87
CA GLY A 113 -9.81 30.05 0.20
C GLY A 113 -8.84 29.22 1.05
N TYR A 114 -8.84 29.38 2.38
CA TYR A 114 -7.96 28.59 3.26
C TYR A 114 -8.43 27.14 3.39
N GLU A 115 -9.72 26.92 3.56
CA GLU A 115 -10.31 25.58 3.70
C GLU A 115 -10.24 24.83 2.36
N ALA A 116 -10.59 25.50 1.25
CA ALA A 116 -10.43 24.95 -0.09
C ALA A 116 -8.97 24.57 -0.40
N LEU A 117 -8.00 25.40 0.02
CA LEU A 117 -6.57 25.10 -0.09
C LEU A 117 -6.19 23.89 0.75
N ARG A 118 -6.65 23.82 2.01
CA ARG A 118 -6.36 22.69 2.91
C ARG A 118 -6.85 21.38 2.33
N ASP A 119 -8.08 21.35 1.83
CA ASP A 119 -8.68 20.16 1.25
C ASP A 119 -7.99 19.74 -0.05
N CYS A 120 -7.63 20.71 -0.90
CA CYS A 120 -6.85 20.45 -2.11
C CYS A 120 -5.46 19.88 -1.77
N VAL A 121 -4.73 20.48 -0.85
CA VAL A 121 -3.42 19.98 -0.38
C VAL A 121 -3.56 18.55 0.14
N PHE A 122 -4.57 18.28 0.95
CA PHE A 122 -4.78 16.96 1.52
C PHE A 122 -5.05 15.90 0.45
N ASP A 123 -5.88 16.22 -0.56
CA ASP A 123 -6.16 15.31 -1.66
C ASP A 123 -4.92 15.08 -2.54
N LEU A 124 -4.15 16.13 -2.84
CA LEU A 124 -2.91 16.01 -3.59
C LEU A 124 -1.84 15.19 -2.85
N CYS A 125 -1.71 15.34 -1.53
CA CYS A 125 -0.77 14.54 -0.74
C CYS A 125 -1.16 13.05 -0.71
N ARG A 126 -2.43 12.69 -0.95
CA ARG A 126 -2.82 11.27 -1.13
C ARG A 126 -2.24 10.69 -2.42
N SER A 127 -2.18 11.50 -3.49
CA SER A 127 -1.65 11.05 -4.79
C SER A 127 -0.17 10.62 -4.72
N CYS A 128 0.63 11.25 -3.86
CA CYS A 128 2.05 10.94 -3.65
C CYS A 128 2.32 9.48 -3.22
N HIS A 129 1.31 8.77 -2.72
CA HIS A 129 1.44 7.38 -2.26
C HIS A 129 0.67 6.35 -3.10
N THR A 130 -0.18 6.77 -4.04
CA THR A 130 -1.10 5.87 -4.76
C THR A 130 -0.54 5.33 -6.07
N SER A 131 0.36 6.05 -6.75
CA SER A 131 0.95 5.59 -8.02
C SER A 131 1.98 4.47 -7.81
N ILE A 132 1.99 3.47 -8.69
CA ILE A 132 2.88 2.29 -8.65
C ILE A 132 4.36 2.68 -8.65
N GLY A 133 4.73 3.69 -9.43
CA GLY A 133 6.09 4.21 -9.49
C GLY A 133 6.58 4.79 -8.16
N HIS A 134 5.68 5.37 -7.36
CA HIS A 134 5.99 6.00 -6.08
C HIS A 134 5.79 5.09 -4.86
N ARG A 135 4.96 4.04 -4.97
CA ARG A 135 4.81 3.08 -3.87
C ARG A 135 6.12 2.33 -3.55
N ASN A 136 6.97 2.15 -4.56
CA ASN A 136 8.27 1.48 -4.45
C ASN A 136 9.46 2.44 -4.35
N ARG A 137 9.28 3.75 -4.63
CA ARG A 137 10.29 4.78 -4.43
C ARG A 137 9.81 5.74 -3.34
N PRO A 138 10.32 5.63 -2.10
CA PRO A 138 9.93 6.58 -1.06
C PRO A 138 10.25 8.02 -1.52
N PRO A 139 9.57 9.02 -0.95
CA PRO A 139 9.97 10.41 -1.13
C PRO A 139 11.47 10.54 -0.84
N GLY A 140 12.17 11.33 -1.64
CA GLY A 140 13.61 11.56 -1.44
C GLY A 140 13.89 12.20 -0.08
N ASP A 141 15.14 12.11 0.37
CA ASP A 141 15.60 12.70 1.64
C ASP A 141 15.26 14.21 1.70
N ASP A 142 15.23 14.87 0.55
CA ASP A 142 14.89 16.29 0.37
C ASP A 142 13.45 16.66 0.78
N TRP A 143 12.52 15.69 0.83
CA TRP A 143 11.14 15.95 1.29
C TRP A 143 11.06 16.26 2.78
N PHE A 144 11.97 15.70 3.58
CA PHE A 144 11.92 15.70 5.04
C PHE A 144 12.82 16.77 5.67
N VAL A 145 13.73 17.37 4.90
CA VAL A 145 14.65 18.42 5.38
C VAL A 145 13.99 19.79 5.23
N ASP A 146 14.12 20.65 6.25
CA ASP A 146 13.68 22.04 6.14
C ASP A 146 14.63 22.83 5.22
N ALA A 147 14.08 23.76 4.45
CA ALA A 147 14.90 24.61 3.59
C ALA A 147 15.86 25.49 4.42
N GLU A 148 17.18 25.37 4.21
CA GLU A 148 18.18 26.10 4.99
C GLU A 148 18.41 27.56 4.54
N SER A 149 17.95 27.99 3.35
CA SER A 149 18.16 29.36 2.85
C SER A 149 17.23 29.78 1.69
N SER A 150 17.44 31.00 1.15
CA SER A 150 16.75 31.66 0.03
C SER A 150 16.69 30.78 -1.22
N MET A 151 15.71 29.89 -1.25
CA MET A 151 15.47 28.97 -2.34
C MET A 151 14.82 29.70 -3.53
N LEU A 152 15.26 29.35 -4.75
CA LEU A 152 14.76 29.90 -6.00
C LEU A 152 13.22 29.99 -6.02
N PRO A 153 12.66 31.07 -6.58
CA PRO A 153 11.23 31.15 -6.80
C PRO A 153 10.79 29.97 -7.69
N ILE A 154 9.65 29.39 -7.35
CA ILE A 154 8.98 28.44 -8.23
C ILE A 154 7.92 29.28 -8.94
N ASP A 155 8.07 29.40 -10.25
CA ASP A 155 7.19 30.17 -11.12
C ASP A 155 6.52 29.27 -12.17
N GLU A 156 5.68 29.89 -13.00
CA GLU A 156 4.94 29.19 -14.05
C GLU A 156 5.84 28.62 -15.15
N HIS A 157 7.13 28.92 -15.25
CA HIS A 157 8.07 28.35 -16.23
C HIS A 157 8.88 27.18 -15.66
N ASP A 158 8.81 26.94 -14.36
CA ASP A 158 9.47 25.82 -13.69
C ASP A 158 8.91 24.49 -14.23
N LYS A 159 9.76 23.70 -14.91
CA LYS A 159 9.36 22.43 -15.52
C LYS A 159 8.78 21.44 -14.49
N GLN A 160 9.33 21.42 -13.28
CA GLN A 160 8.87 20.52 -12.21
C GLN A 160 7.50 20.98 -11.70
N PHE A 161 7.29 22.30 -11.57
CA PHE A 161 5.98 22.85 -11.23
C PHE A 161 4.93 22.52 -12.29
N ARG A 162 5.21 22.76 -13.58
CA ARG A 162 4.27 22.44 -14.67
C ARG A 162 3.92 20.95 -14.70
N GLN A 163 4.92 20.08 -14.53
CA GLN A 163 4.72 18.63 -14.51
C GLN A 163 3.84 18.24 -13.33
N ALA A 164 4.11 18.79 -12.14
CA ALA A 164 3.30 18.57 -10.96
C ALA A 164 1.87 19.13 -11.10
N LEU A 165 1.70 20.29 -11.77
CA LEU A 165 0.40 20.89 -12.02
C LEU A 165 -0.43 20.04 -13.00
N LEU A 166 0.18 19.53 -14.07
CA LEU A 166 -0.49 18.60 -15.00
C LEU A 166 -0.86 17.30 -14.30
N ALA A 167 0.03 16.75 -13.46
CA ALA A 167 -0.22 15.54 -12.69
C ALA A 167 -1.35 15.72 -11.66
N ALA A 168 -1.37 16.87 -10.98
CA ALA A 168 -2.42 17.25 -10.04
C ALA A 168 -3.77 17.45 -10.75
N ALA A 169 -3.80 18.18 -11.87
CA ALA A 169 -5.00 18.36 -12.68
C ALA A 169 -5.55 17.01 -13.18
N ALA A 170 -4.67 16.09 -13.57
CA ALA A 170 -5.02 14.73 -13.94
C ALA A 170 -5.59 13.91 -12.76
N TRP A 171 -5.12 14.14 -11.53
CA TRP A 171 -5.66 13.51 -10.33
C TRP A 171 -7.03 14.07 -9.90
N THR A 172 -7.17 15.39 -9.93
CA THR A 172 -8.36 16.13 -9.47
C THR A 172 -9.45 16.26 -10.54
N ASN A 173 -9.24 15.69 -11.73
CA ASN A 173 -10.16 15.71 -12.87
C ASN A 173 -10.42 17.11 -13.47
N GLU A 174 -9.40 17.96 -13.53
CA GLU A 174 -9.52 19.33 -14.07
C GLU A 174 -9.23 19.36 -15.57
N VAL A 175 -10.18 18.88 -16.38
CA VAL A 175 -10.01 18.67 -17.83
C VAL A 175 -9.55 19.93 -18.57
N ALA A 176 -10.15 21.07 -18.28
CA ALA A 176 -9.83 22.31 -18.97
C ALA A 176 -8.42 22.83 -18.61
N LEU A 177 -7.97 22.64 -17.36
CA LEU A 177 -6.59 22.91 -16.96
C LEU A 177 -5.60 21.96 -17.63
N VAL A 178 -5.95 20.68 -17.80
CA VAL A 178 -5.14 19.73 -18.59
C VAL A 178 -4.99 20.21 -20.04
N ARG A 179 -6.08 20.66 -20.69
CA ARG A 179 -6.04 21.19 -22.06
C ARG A 179 -5.16 22.44 -22.18
N GLU A 180 -5.17 23.30 -21.16
CA GLU A 180 -4.32 24.49 -21.07
C GLU A 180 -2.83 24.12 -21.01
N ILE A 181 -2.47 23.13 -20.20
CA ILE A 181 -1.07 22.84 -19.88
C ILE A 181 -0.43 21.82 -20.84
N LEU A 182 -1.19 20.84 -21.32
CA LEU A 182 -0.68 19.74 -22.14
C LEU A 182 0.15 20.17 -23.37
N PRO A 183 -0.19 21.26 -24.09
CA PRO A 183 0.60 21.74 -25.23
C PRO A 183 2.06 22.06 -24.89
N PHE A 184 2.38 22.41 -23.64
CA PHE A 184 3.76 22.71 -23.22
C PHE A 184 4.66 21.47 -23.12
N PHE A 185 4.09 20.27 -23.20
CA PHE A 185 4.82 19.00 -23.08
C PHE A 185 5.06 18.29 -24.41
N ARG A 186 4.77 18.93 -25.56
CA ARG A 186 4.97 18.34 -26.89
C ARG A 186 6.40 17.81 -27.09
N ASP A 187 7.41 18.56 -26.61
CA ASP A 187 8.82 18.19 -26.73
C ASP A 187 9.36 17.42 -25.50
N SER A 188 8.49 17.05 -24.55
CA SER A 188 8.87 16.43 -23.27
C SER A 188 7.86 15.40 -22.80
N LEU A 189 7.45 14.51 -23.70
CA LEU A 189 6.46 13.44 -23.43
C LEU A 189 6.86 12.50 -22.27
N HIS A 190 8.17 12.35 -22.02
CA HIS A 190 8.71 11.61 -20.86
C HIS A 190 8.30 12.19 -19.49
N LEU A 191 7.72 13.40 -19.45
CA LEU A 191 7.14 14.00 -18.23
C LEU A 191 5.66 13.64 -18.04
N ILE A 192 5.00 13.12 -19.08
CA ILE A 192 3.60 12.68 -19.06
C ILE A 192 3.49 11.23 -18.56
N GLY A 193 4.47 10.39 -18.88
CA GLY A 193 4.52 8.97 -18.54
C GLY A 193 5.94 8.48 -18.27
N PRO A 194 6.10 7.36 -17.54
CA PRO A 194 7.40 6.75 -17.34
C PRO A 194 7.96 6.25 -18.68
N ASN A 195 9.15 6.72 -19.03
CA ASN A 195 9.96 6.13 -20.08
C ASN A 195 11.10 5.35 -19.41
N GLY A 196 11.41 4.16 -19.92
CA GLY A 196 12.39 3.22 -19.36
C GLY A 196 13.83 3.73 -19.33
N ASP A 197 14.09 4.92 -19.90
CA ASP A 197 15.34 5.65 -19.77
C ASP A 197 15.22 6.69 -18.65
N ASP A 198 15.54 6.24 -17.44
CA ASP A 198 15.23 6.81 -16.12
C ASP A 198 16.08 8.07 -15.76
N ARG A 199 16.35 8.97 -16.71
CA ARG A 199 17.11 10.22 -16.48
C ARG A 199 16.22 11.45 -16.58
N LEU A 200 15.26 11.56 -15.66
CA LEU A 200 14.57 12.83 -15.47
C LEU A 200 15.52 13.88 -14.89
N GLU A 201 15.37 15.13 -15.35
CA GLU A 201 16.04 16.30 -14.75
C GLU A 201 15.66 16.48 -13.27
N PHE A 202 14.48 15.96 -12.86
CA PHE A 202 13.95 16.04 -11.51
C PHE A 202 13.02 14.86 -11.18
N GLN A 203 12.82 14.58 -9.90
CA GLN A 203 11.83 13.60 -9.46
C GLN A 203 10.40 14.19 -9.53
N PRO A 204 9.41 13.50 -10.13
CA PRO A 204 8.01 13.93 -10.11
C PRO A 204 7.47 14.01 -8.68
N VAL A 205 6.71 15.06 -8.38
CA VAL A 205 6.18 15.31 -7.02
C VAL A 205 5.00 14.37 -6.69
N PHE A 206 4.06 14.23 -7.62
CA PHE A 206 2.87 13.38 -7.49
C PHE A 206 2.98 12.05 -8.27
N GLY A 207 3.87 12.02 -9.27
CA GLY A 207 3.95 10.97 -10.27
C GLY A 207 3.59 11.45 -11.66
N TYR A 208 3.43 10.50 -12.56
CA TYR A 208 3.14 10.78 -13.95
C TYR A 208 1.65 11.05 -14.16
N PRO A 209 1.28 12.11 -14.91
CA PRO A 209 -0.11 12.45 -15.21
C PRO A 209 -0.93 11.27 -15.73
N ILE A 210 -0.37 10.47 -16.66
CA ILE A 210 -1.07 9.33 -17.25
C ILE A 210 -1.41 8.25 -16.22
N SER A 211 -0.50 8.01 -15.27
CA SER A 211 -0.65 7.02 -14.21
C SER A 211 -1.71 7.46 -13.19
N LEU A 212 -1.74 8.76 -12.85
CA LEU A 212 -2.70 9.32 -11.90
C LEU A 212 -4.12 9.40 -12.48
N ALA A 213 -4.25 9.85 -13.74
CA ALA A 213 -5.54 9.82 -14.45
C ALA A 213 -6.08 8.38 -14.53
N ALA A 214 -5.20 7.42 -14.83
CA ALA A 214 -5.58 6.02 -14.92
C ALA A 214 -6.05 5.46 -13.57
N TYR A 215 -5.34 5.75 -12.48
CA TYR A 215 -5.73 5.32 -11.13
C TYR A 215 -7.07 5.90 -10.68
N ARG A 216 -7.36 7.16 -11.01
CA ARG A 216 -8.60 7.85 -10.61
C ARG A 216 -9.79 7.58 -11.52
N GLY A 217 -9.55 7.05 -12.72
CA GLY A 217 -10.61 6.75 -13.68
C GLY A 217 -11.04 7.96 -14.51
N ASN A 218 -10.19 8.98 -14.63
CA ASN A 218 -10.50 10.22 -15.31
C ASN A 218 -10.38 10.03 -16.83
N ASN A 219 -11.37 9.35 -17.43
CA ASN A 219 -11.32 8.84 -18.81
C ASN A 219 -11.13 9.92 -19.87
N GLU A 220 -11.72 11.12 -19.71
CA GLU A 220 -11.55 12.21 -20.67
C GLU A 220 -10.10 12.72 -20.68
N ILE A 221 -9.53 12.95 -19.50
CA ILE A 221 -8.11 13.30 -19.36
C ILE A 221 -7.23 12.17 -19.88
N MET A 222 -7.58 10.93 -19.55
CA MET A 222 -6.86 9.76 -20.03
C MET A 222 -6.81 9.72 -21.56
N SER A 223 -7.92 9.98 -22.26
CA SER A 223 -7.94 10.08 -23.73
C SER A 223 -7.01 11.19 -24.24
N LEU A 224 -7.04 12.39 -23.65
CA LEU A 224 -6.15 13.49 -24.02
C LEU A 224 -4.67 13.12 -23.85
N LEU A 225 -4.32 12.48 -22.73
CA LEU A 225 -2.94 12.05 -22.46
C LEU A 225 -2.51 10.90 -23.38
N LEU A 226 -3.42 9.98 -23.69
CA LEU A 226 -3.17 8.89 -24.65
C LEU A 226 -2.91 9.42 -26.05
N GLU A 227 -3.70 10.39 -26.52
CA GLU A 227 -3.48 11.06 -27.80
C GLU A 227 -2.11 11.73 -27.84
N ALA A 228 -1.74 12.47 -26.79
CA ALA A 228 -0.44 13.13 -26.71
C ALA A 228 0.75 12.15 -26.75
N VAL A 229 0.66 11.04 -26.02
CA VAL A 229 1.78 10.06 -25.92
C VAL A 229 1.86 9.13 -27.15
N THR A 230 0.75 8.91 -27.85
CA THR A 230 0.73 8.03 -29.05
C THR A 230 0.93 8.76 -30.37
N ALA A 231 0.82 10.10 -30.39
CA ALA A 231 0.97 10.90 -31.62
C ALA A 231 2.39 10.89 -32.21
N ASP A 232 3.44 10.66 -31.41
CA ASP A 232 4.85 10.76 -31.86
C ASP A 232 5.33 9.56 -32.72
N GLY A 233 4.47 8.59 -33.02
CA GLY A 233 4.81 7.42 -33.85
C GLY A 233 5.82 6.44 -33.22
N ARG A 234 6.52 6.85 -32.15
CA ARG A 234 7.24 5.97 -31.24
C ARG A 234 6.23 5.06 -30.55
N ARG A 235 6.33 3.76 -30.81
CA ARG A 235 5.54 2.74 -30.11
C ARG A 235 6.10 2.51 -28.70
N ASP A 236 6.23 3.57 -27.93
CA ASP A 236 6.65 3.47 -26.53
C ASP A 236 5.42 2.98 -25.74
N ILE A 237 5.42 1.67 -25.49
CA ILE A 237 4.33 0.93 -24.86
C ILE A 237 4.42 0.97 -23.33
N GLU A 238 5.50 1.51 -22.78
CA GLU A 238 5.76 1.56 -21.34
C GLU A 238 4.78 2.49 -20.60
N PRO A 239 4.47 3.70 -21.09
CA PRO A 239 3.44 4.54 -20.47
C PRO A 239 2.07 3.87 -20.42
N LEU A 240 1.70 3.12 -21.47
CA LEU A 240 0.46 2.33 -21.50
C LEU A 240 0.50 1.19 -20.49
N GLY A 241 1.66 0.55 -20.36
CA GLY A 241 1.92 -0.50 -19.39
C GLY A 241 1.71 -0.03 -17.95
N ASP A 242 2.28 1.10 -17.60
CA ASP A 242 2.12 1.69 -16.28
C ASP A 242 0.69 2.21 -16.06
N ALA A 243 0.11 2.89 -17.04
CA ALA A 243 -1.28 3.33 -16.98
C ALA A 243 -2.26 2.19 -16.72
N LEU A 244 -2.13 1.05 -17.43
CA LEU A 244 -3.03 -0.08 -17.20
C LEU A 244 -2.89 -0.62 -15.77
N LYS A 245 -1.66 -0.79 -15.27
CA LYS A 245 -1.46 -1.26 -13.90
C LYS A 245 -2.08 -0.31 -12.88
N ASN A 246 -1.98 1.00 -13.09
CA ASN A 246 -2.60 2.00 -12.22
C ASN A 246 -4.13 1.97 -12.32
N ALA A 247 -4.71 1.81 -13.51
CA ALA A 247 -6.16 1.63 -13.69
C ALA A 247 -6.70 0.37 -12.99
N ILE A 248 -5.97 -0.74 -13.09
CA ILE A 248 -6.31 -1.99 -12.39
C ILE A 248 -6.31 -1.78 -10.87
N ARG A 249 -5.27 -1.14 -10.32
CA ARG A 249 -5.18 -0.86 -8.88
C ARG A 249 -6.18 0.19 -8.40
N GLY A 250 -6.55 1.11 -9.28
CA GLY A 250 -7.61 2.09 -9.04
C GLY A 250 -9.02 1.48 -9.12
N ASN A 251 -9.14 0.21 -9.51
CA ASN A 251 -10.40 -0.47 -9.82
C ASN A 251 -11.24 0.28 -10.87
N GLN A 252 -10.60 0.75 -11.94
CA GLN A 252 -11.22 1.58 -12.97
C GLN A 252 -11.51 0.78 -14.25
N LEU A 253 -12.60 0.01 -14.27
CA LEU A 253 -12.94 -0.87 -15.40
C LEU A 253 -13.08 -0.12 -16.73
N SER A 254 -13.76 1.04 -16.74
CA SER A 254 -13.93 1.85 -17.96
C SER A 254 -12.59 2.33 -18.51
N THR A 255 -11.65 2.66 -17.63
CA THR A 255 -10.29 3.07 -18.02
C THR A 255 -9.46 1.89 -18.52
N VAL A 256 -9.62 0.72 -17.90
CA VAL A 256 -9.04 -0.54 -18.39
C VAL A 256 -9.52 -0.81 -19.82
N GLU A 257 -10.81 -0.72 -20.10
CA GLU A 257 -11.35 -0.90 -21.46
C GLU A 257 -10.87 0.19 -22.44
N LEU A 258 -10.79 1.45 -21.99
CA LEU A 258 -10.25 2.55 -22.78
C LEU A 258 -8.79 2.27 -23.21
N ILE A 259 -7.95 1.79 -22.29
CA ILE A 259 -6.56 1.44 -22.56
C ILE A 259 -6.46 0.21 -23.47
N LEU A 260 -7.31 -0.81 -23.23
CA LEU A 260 -7.35 -2.07 -23.98
C LEU A 260 -8.08 -2.02 -25.32
N GLY A 261 -8.52 -0.83 -25.76
CA GLY A 261 -9.31 -0.63 -26.97
C GLY A 261 -8.80 -1.41 -28.20
N PRO A 262 -9.67 -1.70 -29.20
CA PRO A 262 -9.45 -2.72 -30.23
C PRO A 262 -8.13 -2.61 -31.03
N GLN A 263 -7.57 -1.42 -31.17
CA GLN A 263 -6.30 -1.17 -31.86
C GLN A 263 -5.05 -1.53 -31.04
N ARG A 264 -5.19 -1.84 -29.75
CA ARG A 264 -4.08 -1.95 -28.77
C ARG A 264 -3.89 -3.37 -28.21
N LYS A 265 -4.65 -4.35 -28.71
CA LYS A 265 -4.53 -5.78 -28.35
C LYS A 265 -3.12 -6.38 -28.52
N PRO A 266 -2.31 -6.05 -29.55
CA PRO A 266 -0.96 -6.58 -29.69
C PRO A 266 0.01 -6.14 -28.59
N LEU A 267 -0.33 -5.08 -27.84
CA LEU A 267 0.54 -4.50 -26.81
C LEU A 267 0.61 -5.38 -25.56
N LEU A 268 -0.43 -6.20 -25.29
CA LEU A 268 -0.54 -7.10 -24.14
C LEU A 268 0.64 -8.09 -24.04
N GLY A 269 1.17 -8.56 -25.17
CA GLY A 269 2.32 -9.48 -25.19
C GLY A 269 3.63 -8.86 -24.68
N TYR A 270 3.71 -7.54 -24.64
CA TYR A 270 4.84 -6.77 -24.13
C TYR A 270 4.54 -6.03 -22.81
N MET A 271 3.30 -6.10 -22.32
CA MET A 271 2.93 -5.52 -21.03
C MET A 271 3.62 -6.29 -19.90
N MET A 272 4.84 -5.86 -19.59
CA MET A 272 5.70 -6.44 -18.58
C MET A 272 4.93 -6.57 -17.27
N ASN A 273 4.67 -7.81 -16.88
CA ASN A 273 4.14 -8.19 -15.57
C ASN A 273 2.64 -7.85 -15.33
N LEU A 274 1.78 -8.14 -16.32
CA LEU A 274 0.31 -8.04 -16.20
C LEU A 274 -0.24 -8.80 -14.98
N VAL A 275 0.30 -9.99 -14.68
CA VAL A 275 -0.08 -10.81 -13.52
C VAL A 275 0.03 -10.03 -12.21
N ASP A 276 1.12 -9.29 -11.99
CA ASP A 276 1.30 -8.47 -10.79
C ASP A 276 0.36 -7.26 -10.75
N GLY A 277 -0.07 -6.78 -11.92
CA GLY A 277 -1.16 -5.80 -12.03
C GLY A 277 -2.49 -6.39 -11.56
N ILE A 278 -2.88 -7.53 -12.13
CA ILE A 278 -4.14 -8.24 -11.82
C ILE A 278 -4.23 -8.60 -10.34
N ARG A 279 -3.12 -9.05 -9.73
CA ARG A 279 -3.09 -9.32 -8.27
C ARG A 279 -3.42 -8.10 -7.41
N GLY A 280 -3.24 -6.90 -7.94
CA GLY A 280 -3.47 -5.66 -7.20
C GLY A 280 -4.90 -5.12 -7.26
N THR A 281 -5.83 -5.77 -7.98
CA THR A 281 -7.25 -5.35 -8.00
C THR A 281 -8.07 -6.15 -6.99
N ALA A 282 -9.07 -5.49 -6.41
CA ALA A 282 -10.11 -6.11 -5.62
C ALA A 282 -11.43 -6.27 -6.42
N ASP A 283 -11.47 -5.73 -7.64
CA ASP A 283 -12.63 -5.74 -8.51
C ASP A 283 -12.65 -7.04 -9.34
N ILE A 284 -13.71 -7.83 -9.16
CA ILE A 284 -13.87 -9.13 -9.80
C ILE A 284 -14.08 -9.02 -11.31
N ASP A 285 -14.69 -7.93 -11.81
CA ASP A 285 -14.99 -7.77 -13.23
C ASP A 285 -13.72 -7.42 -13.99
N ILE A 286 -12.89 -6.52 -13.45
CA ILE A 286 -11.54 -6.25 -13.97
C ILE A 286 -10.71 -7.54 -13.94
N PHE A 287 -10.78 -8.29 -12.85
CA PHE A 287 -10.05 -9.53 -12.70
C PHE A 287 -10.44 -10.55 -13.79
N LYS A 288 -11.73 -10.87 -13.91
CA LYS A 288 -12.29 -11.78 -14.92
C LYS A 288 -11.96 -11.32 -16.34
N ARG A 289 -11.98 -10.01 -16.57
CA ARG A 289 -11.64 -9.44 -17.87
C ARG A 289 -10.19 -9.70 -18.26
N LEU A 290 -9.27 -9.67 -17.29
CA LEU A 290 -7.83 -9.72 -17.53
C LEU A 290 -7.22 -11.13 -17.44
N VAL A 291 -7.84 -12.06 -16.70
CA VAL A 291 -7.37 -13.45 -16.57
C VAL A 291 -7.15 -14.17 -17.91
N PRO A 292 -8.06 -14.08 -18.91
CA PRO A 292 -7.83 -14.69 -20.22
C PRO A 292 -6.53 -14.24 -20.89
N PHE A 293 -6.19 -12.94 -20.76
CA PHE A 293 -4.96 -12.40 -21.31
C PHE A 293 -3.72 -12.89 -20.55
N ALA A 294 -3.80 -12.97 -19.22
CA ALA A 294 -2.70 -13.50 -18.41
C ALA A 294 -2.41 -14.98 -18.67
N ARG A 295 -3.44 -15.75 -19.05
CA ARG A 295 -3.30 -17.15 -19.46
C ARG A 295 -2.56 -17.28 -20.80
N GLU A 296 -2.89 -16.42 -21.76
CA GLU A 296 -2.31 -16.43 -23.11
C GLU A 296 -0.87 -15.90 -23.13
N TYR A 297 -0.53 -14.94 -22.26
CA TYR A 297 0.77 -14.27 -22.21
C TYR A 297 1.44 -14.38 -20.83
N PRO A 298 1.79 -15.59 -20.35
CA PRO A 298 2.12 -15.83 -18.96
C PRO A 298 3.40 -15.12 -18.47
N THR A 299 4.37 -14.82 -19.34
CA THR A 299 5.56 -14.02 -19.01
C THR A 299 6.32 -13.56 -20.26
N VAL A 300 7.18 -12.55 -20.05
CA VAL A 300 8.13 -11.99 -21.02
C VAL A 300 9.30 -12.95 -21.27
N THR A 301 9.57 -13.88 -20.36
CA THR A 301 10.70 -14.81 -20.50
C THR A 301 10.41 -15.83 -21.61
N PRO A 302 11.10 -15.77 -22.76
CA PRO A 302 10.79 -16.63 -23.90
C PRO A 302 10.90 -18.13 -23.57
N ARG A 303 11.74 -18.47 -22.58
CA ARG A 303 11.96 -19.83 -22.07
C ARG A 303 10.74 -20.44 -21.35
N LEU A 304 9.76 -19.63 -20.92
CA LEU A 304 8.58 -20.10 -20.18
C LEU A 304 7.32 -20.19 -21.04
N ARG A 305 7.30 -19.54 -22.22
CA ARG A 305 6.20 -19.65 -23.20
C ARG A 305 6.03 -21.07 -23.75
N SER A 306 7.07 -21.90 -23.68
CA SER A 306 7.08 -23.29 -24.15
C SER A 306 6.57 -24.31 -23.13
N ARG A 307 6.04 -23.89 -21.97
CA ARG A 307 5.46 -24.80 -20.97
C ARG A 307 3.93 -24.59 -20.89
N PRO A 308 3.13 -25.44 -21.55
CA PRO A 308 1.67 -25.34 -21.57
C PRO A 308 1.03 -25.24 -20.18
N ASP A 309 1.66 -25.82 -19.16
CA ASP A 309 1.13 -25.87 -17.79
C ASP A 309 1.63 -24.75 -16.87
N TYR A 310 2.36 -23.74 -17.38
CA TYR A 310 2.94 -22.70 -16.52
C TYR A 310 1.88 -21.93 -15.72
N TRP A 311 0.74 -21.62 -16.36
CA TRP A 311 -0.41 -21.01 -15.70
C TRP A 311 -0.87 -21.84 -14.50
N ARG A 312 -1.19 -23.13 -14.72
CA ARG A 312 -1.72 -24.04 -13.69
C ARG A 312 -0.71 -24.35 -12.59
N VAL A 313 0.57 -24.51 -12.93
CA VAL A 313 1.60 -24.98 -12.00
C VAL A 313 2.21 -23.84 -11.19
N ARG A 314 2.19 -22.59 -11.67
CA ARG A 314 2.86 -21.46 -10.98
C ARG A 314 1.97 -20.24 -10.80
N THR A 315 1.39 -19.71 -11.88
CA THR A 315 0.70 -18.42 -11.84
C THR A 315 -0.58 -18.50 -11.01
N LEU A 316 -1.42 -19.49 -11.30
CA LEU A 316 -2.74 -19.66 -10.70
C LEU A 316 -2.65 -19.90 -9.17
N PRO A 317 -1.86 -20.87 -8.65
CA PRO A 317 -1.70 -21.03 -7.20
C PRO A 317 -1.17 -19.77 -6.49
N ALA A 318 -0.26 -19.03 -7.13
CA ALA A 318 0.26 -17.79 -6.56
C ALA A 318 -0.78 -16.66 -6.55
N MET A 319 -1.70 -16.63 -7.54
CA MET A 319 -2.85 -15.72 -7.51
C MET A 319 -3.85 -16.12 -6.42
N VAL A 320 -4.09 -17.41 -6.19
CA VAL A 320 -4.92 -17.89 -5.06
C VAL A 320 -4.31 -17.43 -3.73
N CYS A 321 -2.99 -17.58 -3.55
CA CYS A 321 -2.30 -17.10 -2.35
C CYS A 321 -2.42 -15.58 -2.18
N SER A 322 -2.33 -14.81 -3.27
CA SER A 322 -2.48 -13.34 -3.24
C SER A 322 -3.91 -12.95 -2.84
N ALA A 323 -4.92 -13.52 -3.51
CA ALA A 323 -6.32 -13.26 -3.19
C ALA A 323 -6.69 -13.64 -1.75
N ALA A 324 -6.12 -14.74 -1.23
CA ALA A 324 -6.28 -15.16 0.16
C ALA A 324 -5.62 -14.20 1.16
N SER A 325 -4.40 -13.72 0.87
CA SER A 325 -3.66 -12.71 1.65
C SER A 325 -4.39 -11.37 1.68
N ASP A 326 -4.93 -10.93 0.55
CA ASP A 326 -5.67 -9.68 0.43
C ASP A 326 -7.08 -9.76 1.03
N GLY A 327 -7.63 -10.97 1.19
CA GLY A 327 -8.99 -11.20 1.67
C GLY A 327 -10.06 -10.96 0.59
N ASN A 328 -9.68 -10.97 -0.69
CA ASN A 328 -10.58 -10.75 -1.81
C ASN A 328 -11.40 -12.02 -2.09
N LEU A 329 -12.42 -12.28 -1.27
CA LEU A 329 -13.19 -13.54 -1.30
C LEU A 329 -13.84 -13.83 -2.66
N ALA A 330 -14.35 -12.82 -3.36
CA ALA A 330 -14.96 -13.00 -4.68
C ALA A 330 -13.95 -13.49 -5.73
N ILE A 331 -12.75 -12.91 -5.75
CA ILE A 331 -11.64 -13.34 -6.62
C ILE A 331 -11.15 -14.73 -6.20
N LEU A 332 -11.03 -14.97 -4.90
CA LEU A 332 -10.60 -16.27 -4.37
C LEU A 332 -11.56 -17.39 -4.79
N LYS A 333 -12.87 -17.17 -4.66
CA LYS A 333 -13.91 -18.11 -5.11
C LYS A 333 -13.82 -18.36 -6.60
N TYR A 334 -13.77 -17.31 -7.42
CA TYR A 334 -13.61 -17.44 -8.87
C TYR A 334 -12.35 -18.24 -9.25
N LEU A 335 -11.22 -17.98 -8.61
CA LEU A 335 -9.98 -18.71 -8.88
C LEU A 335 -10.05 -20.19 -8.49
N VAL A 336 -10.72 -20.54 -7.39
CA VAL A 336 -10.82 -21.93 -6.92
C VAL A 336 -11.89 -22.68 -7.72
N GLU A 337 -13.07 -22.09 -7.90
CA GLU A 337 -14.26 -22.74 -8.45
C GLU A 337 -14.24 -22.79 -9.99
N GLU A 338 -13.89 -21.69 -10.65
CA GLU A 338 -13.95 -21.58 -12.11
C GLU A 338 -12.61 -21.91 -12.78
N GLU A 339 -11.49 -21.48 -12.16
CA GLU A 339 -10.15 -21.70 -12.72
C GLU A 339 -9.47 -22.99 -12.21
N GLY A 340 -10.03 -23.65 -11.19
CA GLY A 340 -9.46 -24.86 -10.59
C GLY A 340 -8.13 -24.60 -9.88
N GLY A 341 -8.00 -23.46 -9.20
CA GLY A 341 -6.76 -22.94 -8.64
C GLY A 341 -6.25 -23.60 -7.35
N GLU A 342 -6.73 -24.78 -7.02
CA GLU A 342 -6.26 -25.53 -5.85
C GLU A 342 -4.78 -25.89 -5.99
N PRO A 343 -3.91 -25.51 -5.03
CA PRO A 343 -2.49 -25.83 -5.14
C PRO A 343 -2.24 -27.34 -5.07
N THR A 344 -1.51 -27.86 -6.07
CA THR A 344 -1.13 -29.28 -6.11
C THR A 344 -0.08 -29.64 -5.05
N GLU A 345 0.05 -30.92 -4.71
CA GLU A 345 1.10 -31.41 -3.80
C GLU A 345 2.52 -31.01 -4.29
N ARG A 346 2.73 -31.05 -5.61
CA ARG A 346 3.97 -30.58 -6.26
C ARG A 346 4.26 -29.10 -5.98
N TRP A 347 3.22 -28.27 -5.95
CA TRP A 347 3.36 -26.86 -5.63
C TRP A 347 3.86 -26.67 -4.18
N TYR A 348 3.26 -27.39 -3.23
CA TYR A 348 3.68 -27.32 -1.82
C TYR A 348 5.09 -27.84 -1.55
N LYS A 349 5.59 -28.79 -2.36
CA LYS A 349 6.99 -29.25 -2.30
C LYS A 349 7.98 -28.16 -2.71
N THR A 350 7.61 -27.31 -3.66
CA THR A 350 8.45 -26.20 -4.16
C THR A 350 8.31 -24.93 -3.33
N HIS A 351 7.18 -24.75 -2.64
CA HIS A 351 6.89 -23.58 -1.82
C HIS A 351 6.54 -24.00 -0.38
N LYS A 352 7.55 -24.49 0.34
CA LYS A 352 7.36 -25.05 1.70
C LYS A 352 6.80 -24.04 2.71
N ASP A 353 7.08 -22.76 2.51
CA ASP A 353 6.61 -21.68 3.38
C ASP A 353 5.58 -20.78 2.67
N GLN A 354 4.84 -21.34 1.69
CA GLN A 354 3.70 -20.65 1.07
C GLN A 354 2.47 -21.57 0.99
N GLY A 355 1.30 -20.95 0.84
CA GLY A 355 0.01 -21.62 0.68
C GLY A 355 -1.14 -20.69 1.00
N PRO A 356 -2.32 -20.89 0.38
CA PRO A 356 -3.43 -19.94 0.50
C PRO A 356 -3.98 -19.86 1.94
N VAL A 357 -4.08 -20.99 2.64
CA VAL A 357 -4.48 -21.05 4.07
C VAL A 357 -3.50 -20.24 4.93
N MET A 358 -2.21 -20.42 4.72
CA MET A 358 -1.18 -19.69 5.47
C MET A 358 -1.11 -18.21 5.11
N SER A 359 -1.33 -17.84 3.84
CA SER A 359 -1.46 -16.45 3.40
C SER A 359 -2.64 -15.76 4.10
N ALA A 360 -3.82 -16.36 4.07
CA ALA A 360 -4.99 -15.83 4.77
C ALA A 360 -4.76 -15.73 6.29
N ALA A 361 -4.13 -16.75 6.89
CA ALA A 361 -3.82 -16.76 8.31
C ALA A 361 -2.78 -15.69 8.70
N THR A 362 -1.74 -15.49 7.89
CA THR A 362 -0.70 -14.48 8.14
C THR A 362 -1.30 -13.07 8.20
N ASP A 363 -2.17 -12.76 7.25
CA ASP A 363 -2.72 -11.41 7.09
C ASP A 363 -4.05 -11.19 7.83
N GLY A 364 -4.51 -12.18 8.59
CA GLY A 364 -5.69 -12.02 9.45
C GLY A 364 -7.03 -12.10 8.70
N ARG A 365 -7.09 -12.73 7.53
CA ARG A 365 -8.26 -12.78 6.65
C ARG A 365 -9.19 -13.95 7.01
N ILE A 366 -10.02 -13.77 8.04
CA ILE A 366 -10.88 -14.84 8.58
C ILE A 366 -11.78 -15.46 7.50
N GLU A 367 -12.52 -14.64 6.73
CA GLU A 367 -13.49 -15.15 5.75
C GLU A 367 -12.83 -16.00 4.66
N ALA A 368 -11.68 -15.54 4.16
CA ALA A 368 -10.87 -16.30 3.21
C ALA A 368 -10.34 -17.59 3.84
N LEU A 369 -9.87 -17.53 5.09
CA LEU A 369 -9.39 -18.70 5.81
C LEU A 369 -10.48 -19.76 5.99
N VAL A 370 -11.65 -19.38 6.49
CA VAL A 370 -12.81 -20.29 6.68
C VAL A 370 -13.19 -20.93 5.34
N TYR A 371 -13.35 -20.13 4.28
CA TYR A 371 -13.66 -20.63 2.95
C TYR A 371 -12.65 -21.67 2.46
N LEU A 372 -11.34 -21.43 2.64
CA LEU A 372 -10.30 -22.36 2.20
C LEU A 372 -10.32 -23.68 2.99
N LEU A 373 -10.59 -23.61 4.30
CA LEU A 373 -10.71 -24.80 5.15
C LEU A 373 -11.95 -25.61 4.82
N ASP A 374 -13.08 -24.96 4.54
CA ASP A 374 -14.32 -25.61 4.08
C ASP A 374 -14.14 -26.34 2.75
N ARG A 375 -13.23 -25.85 1.89
CA ARG A 375 -12.79 -26.51 0.66
C ARG A 375 -11.79 -27.65 0.90
N GLY A 376 -11.49 -27.99 2.15
CA GLY A 376 -10.58 -29.07 2.51
C GLY A 376 -9.10 -28.74 2.25
N MET A 377 -8.74 -27.47 2.09
CA MET A 377 -7.34 -27.10 1.90
C MET A 377 -6.53 -27.33 3.18
N LEU A 378 -5.33 -27.89 3.01
CA LEU A 378 -4.49 -28.38 4.11
C LEU A 378 -3.94 -27.26 5.00
N VAL A 379 -4.09 -27.43 6.31
CA VAL A 379 -3.33 -26.68 7.34
C VAL A 379 -1.94 -27.29 7.52
N ARG A 380 -0.90 -26.52 7.18
CA ARG A 380 0.51 -26.92 7.35
C ARG A 380 0.97 -26.81 8.81
N PRO A 381 1.99 -27.59 9.22
CA PRO A 381 2.57 -27.53 10.56
C PRO A 381 2.94 -26.12 11.02
N VAL A 382 3.51 -25.31 10.13
CA VAL A 382 3.96 -23.94 10.44
C VAL A 382 2.84 -22.91 10.47
N THR A 383 1.62 -23.22 10.01
CA THR A 383 0.50 -22.26 9.90
C THR A 383 0.18 -21.53 11.20
N PRO A 384 0.15 -22.17 12.40
CA PRO A 384 -0.09 -21.47 13.66
C PRO A 384 0.93 -20.35 13.92
N ARG A 385 2.20 -20.55 13.57
CA ARG A 385 3.24 -19.51 13.72
C ARG A 385 2.89 -18.26 12.92
N PHE A 386 2.34 -18.43 11.72
CA PHE A 386 1.91 -17.33 10.87
C PHE A 386 0.59 -16.72 11.33
N ALA A 387 -0.37 -17.54 11.79
CA ALA A 387 -1.60 -17.05 12.42
C ALA A 387 -1.31 -16.15 13.63
N ALA A 388 -0.30 -16.50 14.44
CA ALA A 388 0.15 -15.69 15.57
C ALA A 388 0.75 -14.32 15.17
N ARG A 389 1.16 -14.14 13.91
CA ARG A 389 1.59 -12.84 13.39
C ARG A 389 0.42 -11.92 13.11
N SER A 390 -0.76 -12.48 12.86
CA SER A 390 -1.96 -11.70 12.66
C SER A 390 -2.31 -10.96 13.96
N ARG A 391 -2.96 -9.80 13.82
CA ARG A 391 -3.51 -9.06 14.97
C ARG A 391 -4.92 -9.52 15.31
N ASN A 392 -5.32 -10.69 14.83
CA ASN A 392 -6.69 -11.17 14.89
C ASN A 392 -6.73 -12.53 15.61
N PRO A 393 -7.13 -12.57 16.90
CA PRO A 393 -7.14 -13.83 17.65
C PRO A 393 -8.13 -14.86 17.10
N ASP A 394 -9.19 -14.44 16.39
CA ASP A 394 -10.14 -15.35 15.78
C ASP A 394 -9.51 -16.17 14.65
N VAL A 395 -8.49 -15.63 13.96
CA VAL A 395 -7.71 -16.43 12.99
C VAL A 395 -6.99 -17.57 13.67
N MET A 396 -6.42 -17.36 14.85
CA MET A 396 -5.80 -18.45 15.61
C MET A 396 -6.85 -19.47 16.06
N ARG A 397 -8.05 -19.02 16.48
CA ARG A 397 -9.15 -19.92 16.86
C ARG A 397 -9.54 -20.84 15.69
N VAL A 398 -9.75 -20.28 14.50
CA VAL A 398 -10.08 -21.05 13.28
C VAL A 398 -8.95 -22.01 12.91
N VAL A 399 -7.69 -21.60 13.00
CA VAL A 399 -6.54 -22.49 12.73
C VAL A 399 -6.46 -23.63 13.75
N ILE A 400 -6.78 -23.37 15.01
CA ILE A 400 -6.79 -24.39 16.06
C ILE A 400 -7.94 -25.39 15.80
N GLU A 401 -9.17 -24.90 15.63
CA GLU A 401 -10.37 -25.72 15.45
C GLU A 401 -10.33 -26.55 14.17
N GLY A 402 -10.01 -25.92 13.03
CA GLY A 402 -9.95 -26.60 11.73
C GLY A 402 -8.63 -27.34 11.50
N GLY A 403 -7.51 -26.82 12.03
CA GLY A 403 -6.20 -27.39 11.80
C GLY A 403 -5.92 -28.64 12.61
N VAL A 404 -6.35 -28.72 13.87
CA VAL A 404 -6.14 -29.92 14.71
C VAL A 404 -6.95 -31.11 14.19
N GLN A 405 -8.09 -30.87 13.54
CA GLN A 405 -8.86 -31.92 12.86
C GLN A 405 -8.12 -32.48 11.63
N GLN A 406 -7.34 -31.65 10.94
CA GLN A 406 -6.65 -32.03 9.70
C GLN A 406 -5.22 -32.54 9.92
N ASN A 407 -4.52 -32.03 10.93
CA ASN A 407 -3.09 -32.26 11.14
C ASN A 407 -2.74 -32.24 12.62
N SER A 408 -2.26 -33.37 13.15
CA SER A 408 -1.86 -33.50 14.56
C SER A 408 -0.46 -32.93 14.86
N ASN A 409 0.34 -32.59 13.84
CA ASN A 409 1.72 -32.14 13.97
C ASN A 409 1.86 -30.60 13.85
N LEU A 410 0.86 -29.84 14.28
CA LEU A 410 0.91 -28.37 14.25
C LEU A 410 1.93 -27.81 15.25
N GLU A 411 2.71 -26.83 14.80
CA GLU A 411 3.80 -26.23 15.57
C GLU A 411 3.32 -25.02 16.41
N PHE A 412 2.70 -25.28 17.56
CA PHE A 412 2.21 -24.21 18.44
C PHE A 412 3.30 -23.55 19.30
N GLY A 413 4.40 -24.25 19.61
CA GLY A 413 5.55 -23.68 20.33
C GLY A 413 6.12 -22.41 19.68
N PRO A 414 6.54 -22.46 18.40
CA PRO A 414 6.96 -21.27 17.66
C PRO A 414 5.87 -20.19 17.54
N ALA A 415 4.59 -20.57 17.55
CA ALA A 415 3.48 -19.64 17.52
C ALA A 415 3.37 -18.83 18.82
N LEU A 416 3.58 -19.45 19.98
CA LEU A 416 3.60 -18.77 21.28
C LEU A 416 4.71 -17.71 21.37
N VAL A 417 5.92 -18.07 20.94
CA VAL A 417 7.05 -17.11 20.88
C VAL A 417 6.72 -15.94 19.95
N THR A 418 6.18 -16.25 18.76
CA THR A 418 5.81 -15.21 17.77
C THR A 418 4.70 -14.29 18.29
N ALA A 419 3.68 -14.82 18.97
CA ALA A 419 2.61 -14.03 19.58
C ALA A 419 3.17 -13.08 20.63
N THR A 420 4.14 -13.53 21.43
CA THR A 420 4.82 -12.72 22.44
C THR A 420 5.65 -11.59 21.81
N GLU A 421 6.44 -11.88 20.77
CA GLU A 421 7.21 -10.86 20.03
C GLU A 421 6.32 -9.80 19.38
N ARG A 422 5.11 -10.20 18.97
CA ARG A 422 4.09 -9.31 18.40
C ARG A 422 3.23 -8.63 19.44
N GLU A 423 3.40 -8.99 20.71
CA GLU A 423 2.65 -8.47 21.86
C GLU A 423 1.15 -8.71 21.71
N ASN A 424 0.77 -9.88 21.20
CA ASN A 424 -0.62 -10.31 21.01
C ASN A 424 -1.08 -11.16 22.20
N GLU A 425 -1.53 -10.48 23.26
CA GLU A 425 -1.88 -11.09 24.54
C GLU A 425 -3.03 -12.09 24.43
N GLU A 426 -4.04 -11.76 23.61
CA GLU A 426 -5.20 -12.63 23.38
C GLU A 426 -4.79 -13.96 22.75
N VAL A 427 -3.86 -13.94 21.79
CA VAL A 427 -3.35 -15.17 21.17
C VAL A 427 -2.52 -15.98 22.17
N VAL A 428 -1.71 -15.34 23.01
CA VAL A 428 -0.98 -16.03 24.09
C VAL A 428 -1.96 -16.73 25.03
N ARG A 429 -3.01 -16.03 25.49
CA ARG A 429 -4.05 -16.63 26.36
C ARG A 429 -4.78 -17.78 25.67
N LEU A 430 -5.13 -17.62 24.40
CA LEU A 430 -5.81 -18.66 23.64
C LEU A 430 -4.94 -19.93 23.56
N LEU A 431 -3.67 -19.79 23.18
CA LEU A 431 -2.74 -20.91 23.04
C LEU A 431 -2.50 -21.66 24.37
N LEU A 432 -2.46 -20.95 25.50
CA LEU A 432 -2.26 -21.57 26.82
C LEU A 432 -3.54 -22.21 27.39
N ARG A 433 -4.73 -21.78 26.97
CA ARG A 433 -6.01 -22.31 27.45
C ARG A 433 -6.52 -23.52 26.68
N CYS A 434 -6.10 -23.71 25.43
CA CYS A 434 -6.59 -24.79 24.59
C CYS A 434 -5.92 -26.13 24.94
N GLU A 435 -6.67 -27.09 25.49
CA GLU A 435 -6.15 -28.40 25.92
C GLU A 435 -5.49 -29.23 24.80
N HIS A 436 -5.96 -29.08 23.57
CA HIS A 436 -5.47 -29.80 22.39
C HIS A 436 -4.23 -29.14 21.76
N VAL A 437 -3.80 -27.99 22.28
CA VAL A 437 -2.59 -27.30 21.84
C VAL A 437 -1.41 -27.79 22.67
N ARG A 438 -0.47 -28.48 22.00
CA ARG A 438 0.76 -28.96 22.63
C ARG A 438 1.88 -27.94 22.42
N ILE A 439 2.43 -27.44 23.53
CA ILE A 439 3.52 -26.48 23.56
C ILE A 439 4.63 -27.07 24.42
N ASP A 440 5.85 -27.10 23.89
CA ASP A 440 7.03 -27.55 24.60
C ASP A 440 7.54 -26.51 25.61
N ASP A 441 8.15 -26.97 26.70
CA ASP A 441 8.66 -26.12 27.78
C ASP A 441 9.77 -25.17 27.31
N GLU A 442 10.55 -25.56 26.29
CA GLU A 442 11.56 -24.69 25.69
C GLU A 442 10.90 -23.47 25.04
N SER A 443 9.82 -23.67 24.28
CA SER A 443 9.04 -22.58 23.67
C SER A 443 8.38 -21.69 24.72
N LYS A 444 7.83 -22.24 25.80
CA LYS A 444 7.33 -21.43 26.95
C LYS A 444 8.44 -20.58 27.55
N THR A 445 9.60 -21.17 27.81
CA THR A 445 10.78 -20.50 28.39
C THR A 445 11.30 -19.38 27.49
N ARG A 446 11.40 -19.62 26.18
CA ARG A 446 11.79 -18.60 25.19
C ARG A 446 10.78 -17.48 25.12
N ALA A 447 9.48 -17.80 25.09
CA ALA A 447 8.42 -16.80 25.09
C ALA A 447 8.52 -15.91 26.34
N ARG A 448 8.71 -16.51 27.52
CA ARG A 448 8.83 -15.79 28.79
C ARG A 448 10.04 -14.85 28.79
N ARG A 449 11.23 -15.35 28.44
CA ARG A 449 12.44 -14.52 28.32
C ARG A 449 12.20 -13.34 27.40
N ARG A 450 11.51 -13.57 26.27
CA ARG A 450 11.19 -12.52 25.32
C ARG A 450 10.20 -11.50 25.86
N ALA A 451 9.20 -11.93 26.64
CA ALA A 451 8.28 -11.03 27.33
C ALA A 451 9.03 -10.13 28.33
N GLU A 452 9.94 -10.69 29.12
CA GLU A 452 10.78 -9.97 30.09
C GLU A 452 11.69 -8.94 29.38
N GLU A 453 12.39 -9.34 28.31
CA GLU A 453 13.23 -8.43 27.50
C GLU A 453 12.45 -7.26 26.91
N LEU A 454 11.19 -7.49 26.54
CA LEU A 454 10.31 -6.47 25.96
C LEU A 454 9.59 -5.62 27.02
N GLY A 455 9.67 -6.01 28.30
CA GLY A 455 8.97 -5.37 29.42
C GLY A 455 7.46 -5.64 29.41
N LEU A 456 7.04 -6.83 28.99
CA LEU A 456 5.64 -7.26 28.91
C LEU A 456 5.25 -8.03 30.16
N GLU A 457 5.14 -7.33 31.29
CA GLU A 457 4.93 -7.93 32.62
C GLU A 457 3.72 -8.88 32.66
N SER A 458 2.55 -8.46 32.16
CA SER A 458 1.36 -9.32 32.07
C SER A 458 1.61 -10.62 31.30
N MET A 459 2.35 -10.56 30.18
CA MET A 459 2.67 -11.77 29.40
C MET A 459 3.68 -12.66 30.11
N ALA A 460 4.69 -12.06 30.75
CA ALA A 460 5.69 -12.81 31.50
C ALA A 460 5.04 -13.58 32.65
N GLU A 461 4.09 -12.96 33.37
CA GLU A 461 3.30 -13.59 34.44
C GLU A 461 2.45 -14.77 33.92
N MET A 462 1.76 -14.61 32.79
CA MET A 462 0.97 -15.69 32.19
C MET A 462 1.81 -16.91 31.77
N LEU A 463 3.09 -16.71 31.45
CA LEU A 463 4.01 -17.75 30.99
C LEU A 463 4.75 -18.47 32.13
N VAL A 464 4.37 -18.21 33.39
CA VAL A 464 4.90 -18.91 34.58
C VAL A 464 4.21 -20.26 34.79
N CYS A 465 3.03 -20.48 34.19
CA CYS A 465 2.26 -21.74 34.23
C CYS A 465 2.66 -22.69 33.08
#